data_AF-A0A438VDI5-F1
#
_entry.id   AF-A0A438VDI5-F1
#
_cell.length_a   1.000
_cell.length_b   1.000
_cell.length_c   1.000
_cell.angle_alpha   90.00
_cell.angle_beta   90.00
_cell.angle_gamma   90.00
#
_symmetry.space_group_name_H-M   'P 1'
#
loop_
_entity.id
_entity.type
_entity.pdbx_description
1 polymer ?
#
loop_
_entity_poly.entity_id
_entity_poly.type
_entity_poly.pdbx_seq_one_letter_code
_entity_poly.pdbx_strand_id
1 'polypeptide(L)' 'KDLEEIVVKKEGAIPLKIKDIASVRLVPKPRRGAANLNGDKEVVGGIVMVRYHADTYKVLKAIKEKIA' A
#
# COMPACT_ATOMS: atom_id res chain seq x y z
N LYS A 1 -13.51 -3.91 12.28
CA LYS A 1 -14.73 -4.66 12.62
C LYS A 1 -14.43 -6.15 12.78
N ASP A 2 -14.20 -6.93 11.72
CA ASP A 2 -13.99 -8.38 11.89
C ASP A 2 -12.76 -8.72 12.76
N LEU A 3 -11.64 -8.04 12.51
CA LEU A 3 -10.41 -8.18 13.32
C LEU A 3 -10.63 -7.86 14.81
N GLU A 4 -11.54 -6.96 15.14
CA GLU A 4 -11.80 -6.51 16.51
C GLU A 4 -12.59 -7.55 17.32
N GLU A 5 -13.40 -8.36 16.62
CA GLU A 5 -14.25 -9.39 17.21
C GLU A 5 -13.55 -10.75 17.38
N ILE A 6 -12.30 -10.88 16.92
CA ILE A 6 -11.50 -12.10 17.07
C ILE A 6 -11.27 -12.39 18.56
N VAL A 7 -11.54 -13.64 18.95
CA VAL A 7 -11.35 -14.12 20.32
C VAL A 7 -9.89 -14.51 20.55
N VAL A 8 -9.27 -13.91 21.57
CA VAL A 8 -7.87 -14.16 21.96
C VAL A 8 -7.79 -15.24 23.05
N LYS A 9 -8.71 -15.19 24.01
CA LYS A 9 -8.82 -16.16 25.11
C LYS A 9 -10.29 -16.32 25.49
N LYS A 10 -10.66 -17.50 25.96
CA LYS A 10 -11.96 -17.74 26.59
C LYS A 10 -11.71 -18.25 28.01
N GLU A 11 -12.29 -17.57 29.00
CA GLU A 11 -12.25 -18.00 30.40
C GLU A 11 -13.68 -18.27 30.86
N GLY A 12 -14.03 -19.55 31.00
CA GLY A 12 -15.41 -19.97 31.23
C GLY A 12 -16.34 -19.56 30.07
N ALA A 13 -17.39 -18.78 30.39
CA ALA A 13 -18.39 -18.32 29.42
C ALA A 13 -18.05 -16.97 28.76
N ILE A 14 -17.00 -16.26 29.22
CA ILE A 14 -16.69 -14.90 28.78
C ILE A 14 -15.53 -14.94 27.75
N PRO A 15 -15.78 -14.57 26.48
CA PRO A 15 -14.72 -14.44 25.48
C PRO A 15 -14.02 -13.08 25.59
N LEU A 16 -12.69 -13.09 25.66
CA LEU A 16 -11.85 -11.91 25.54
C LEU A 16 -11.52 -11.67 24.05
N LYS A 17 -11.88 -10.49 23.54
CA LYS A 17 -11.73 -10.11 22.14
C LYS A 17 -10.56 -9.15 21.95
N ILE A 18 -10.06 -9.01 20.72
CA ILE A 18 -8.98 -8.06 20.40
C ILE A 18 -9.35 -6.63 20.82
N LYS A 19 -10.60 -6.21 20.63
CA LYS A 19 -11.08 -4.87 21.02
C LYS A 19 -11.00 -4.57 22.53
N ASP A 20 -10.97 -5.60 23.36
CA ASP A 20 -10.94 -5.44 24.82
C ASP A 20 -9.52 -5.10 25.32
N ILE A 21 -8.49 -5.38 24.52
CA ILE A 21 -7.07 -5.21 24.88
C ILE A 21 -6.27 -4.34 23.90
N ALA A 22 -6.81 -4.04 22.71
CA ALA A 22 -6.13 -3.27 21.67
C ALA A 22 -7.12 -2.51 20.77
N SER A 23 -6.60 -1.51 20.04
CA SER A 23 -7.37 -0.81 18.99
C SER A 23 -6.87 -1.20 17.61
N VAL A 24 -7.78 -1.56 16.71
CA VAL A 24 -7.44 -1.89 15.32
C VAL A 24 -7.58 -0.64 14.47
N ARG A 25 -6.50 -0.24 13.79
CA ARG A 25 -6.49 0.92 12.90
C ARG A 25 -5.90 0.53 11.56
N LEU A 26 -6.52 1.00 10.49
CA LEU A 26 -5.92 0.96 9.17
C LEU A 26 -4.90 2.09 9.08
N VAL A 27 -3.64 1.72 8.88
CA VAL A 27 -2.52 2.64 8.76
C VAL A 27 -1.74 2.36 7.48
N PRO A 28 -1.05 3.34 6.90
CA PRO A 28 -0.16 3.10 5.78
C PRO A 28 0.93 2.09 6.16
N LYS A 29 1.34 1.26 5.19
CA LYS A 29 2.50 0.39 5.35
C LYS A 29 3.76 1.22 5.60
N PRO A 30 4.71 0.74 6.43
CA PRO A 30 6.03 1.37 6.55
C PRO A 30 6.68 1.55 5.18
N ARG A 31 7.17 2.77 4.92
CA ARG A 31 7.76 3.17 3.64
C ARG A 31 9.28 3.21 3.76
N ARG A 32 9.99 2.90 2.68
CA ARG A 32 11.47 2.98 2.59
C ARG A 32 11.98 4.30 2.02
N GLY A 33 11.08 5.21 1.65
CA GLY A 33 11.40 6.51 1.06
C GLY A 33 10.13 7.29 0.73
N ALA A 34 10.29 8.54 0.33
CA ALA A 34 9.23 9.43 -0.11
C ALA A 34 9.58 9.98 -1.50
N ALA A 35 8.57 10.20 -2.35
CA ALA A 35 8.72 10.92 -3.60
C ALA A 35 7.96 12.24 -3.49
N ASN A 36 8.61 13.33 -3.85
CA ASN A 36 8.02 14.66 -3.83
C ASN A 36 7.97 15.23 -5.25
N LEU A 37 6.84 15.86 -5.58
CA LEU A 37 6.70 16.62 -6.81
C LEU A 37 6.99 18.11 -6.54
N ASN A 38 8.15 18.57 -7.00
CA ASN A 38 8.58 19.98 -6.98
C ASN A 38 8.59 20.67 -5.60
N GLY A 39 8.68 19.91 -4.51
CA GLY A 39 8.70 20.43 -3.14
C GLY A 39 7.31 20.60 -2.52
N ASP A 40 6.25 20.66 -3.32
CA ASP A 40 4.93 21.04 -2.85
C ASP A 40 4.16 19.88 -2.20
N LYS A 41 4.28 18.67 -2.75
CA LYS A 41 3.46 17.51 -2.34
C LYS A 41 4.21 16.19 -2.42
N GLU A 42 3.97 15.33 -1.43
CA GLU A 42 4.33 13.92 -1.53
C GLU A 42 3.39 13.22 -2.53
N VAL A 43 3.97 12.49 -3.48
CA VAL A 43 3.25 11.82 -4.56
C VAL A 43 3.71 10.38 -4.72
N VAL A 44 2.91 9.58 -5.44
CA VAL A 44 3.33 8.24 -5.89
C VAL A 44 4.00 8.38 -7.26
N GLY A 45 5.20 7.82 -7.39
CA GLY A 45 5.95 7.77 -8.65
C GLY A 45 6.28 6.34 -9.06
N GLY A 46 6.64 6.16 -10.32
CA GLY A 46 7.08 4.88 -10.87
C GLY A 46 8.14 5.08 -11.95
N ILE A 47 9.08 4.14 -12.04
CA ILE A 47 10.13 4.13 -13.06
C ILE A 47 9.84 2.97 -14.02
N VAL A 48 9.82 3.26 -15.32
CA VAL A 48 9.69 2.23 -16.35
C VAL A 48 11.06 1.93 -16.93
N MET A 49 11.48 0.67 -16.86
CA MET A 49 12.74 0.20 -17.44
C MET A 49 12.47 -0.46 -18.79
N VAL A 50 13.17 0.00 -19.82
CA VAL A 50 13.11 -0.57 -21.17
C VAL A 50 13.98 -1.83 -21.21
N ARG A 51 13.51 -2.87 -21.91
CA ARG A 51 14.30 -4.09 -22.11
C ARG A 51 15.53 -3.79 -22.97
N TYR A 52 16.61 -4.52 -22.73
CA TYR A 52 17.81 -4.42 -23.55
C TYR A 52 17.46 -4.71 -25.03
N HIS A 53 18.00 -3.89 -25.94
CA HIS A 53 17.70 -3.88 -27.38
C HIS A 53 16.26 -3.54 -27.81
N ALA A 54 15.37 -3.10 -26.91
CA ALA A 54 14.05 -2.64 -27.30
C ALA A 54 14.04 -1.19 -27.81
N ASP A 55 13.11 -0.88 -28.72
CA ASP A 55 12.91 0.47 -29.25
C ASP A 55 12.23 1.37 -28.19
N THR A 56 13.00 2.33 -27.67
CA THR A 56 12.55 3.29 -26.66
C THR A 56 11.37 4.14 -27.12
N TYR A 57 11.32 4.55 -28.38
CA TYR A 57 10.25 5.41 -28.89
C TYR A 57 8.93 4.66 -28.97
N LYS A 58 8.95 3.42 -29.47
CA LYS A 58 7.77 2.54 -29.50
C LYS A 58 7.26 2.25 -28.10
N VAL A 59 8.15 1.98 -27.14
CA VAL A 59 7.79 1.74 -25.74
C VAL A 59 7.17 2.99 -25.10
N LEU A 60 7.74 4.18 -25.33
CA LEU A 60 7.18 5.44 -24.83
C LEU A 60 5.74 5.66 -25.34
N LYS A 61 5.50 5.39 -26.62
CA LYS A 61 4.16 5.53 -27.21
C LYS A 61 3.17 4.57 -26.55
N ALA A 62 3.53 3.30 -26.39
CA ALA A 62 2.69 2.31 -25.72
C ALA A 62 2.41 2.64 -24.25
N ILE A 63 3.38 3.21 -23.53
CA ILE A 63 3.20 3.66 -22.14
C ILE A 63 2.19 4.81 -22.09
N LYS A 64 2.33 5.81 -22.97
CA LYS A 64 1.39 6.93 -23.04
C LYS A 64 -0.03 6.46 -23.35
N GLU A 65 -0.19 5.53 -24.29
CA GLU A 65 -1.51 4.94 -24.62
C GLU A 65 -2.12 4.15 -23.46
N LYS A 66 -1.31 3.46 -22.65
CA LYS A 66 -1.81 2.66 -21.52
C LYS A 66 -2.19 3.50 -20.29
N ILE A 67 -1.52 4.64 -20.08
CA ILE A 67 -1.74 5.51 -18.93
C ILE A 67 -2.80 6.59 -19.22
N ALA A 68 -3.01 6.94 -20.50
CA ALA A 68 -3.98 7.94 -20.94
C ALA A 68 -5.42 7.59 -20.54
#